data_AF-A0A2V9NUC6-F1
#
_entry.id   AF-A0A2V9NUC6-F1
#
_cell.length_a   1.000
_cell.length_b   1.000
_cell.length_c   1.000
_cell.angle_alpha   90.00
_cell.angle_beta   90.00
_cell.angle_gamma   90.00
#
_symmetry.space_group_name_H-M   'P 1'
#
loop_
_entity.id
_entity.type
_entity.pdbx_description
1 polymer ?
#
loop_
_entity_poly.entity_id
_entity_poly.type
_entity_poly.pdbx_seq_one_letter_code
_entity_poly.pdbx_strand_id
1 'polypeptide(L)'
;MLLNSQLNLDCMLPTPFPFSTSTAALTTNPKDKIHMYNPIQLTNTIATVRPSIGRSPLRAFLLIPFVVACFALSPLARAVTPAPDGGYPNQNTAEGEDALFSLTRGINNTAVGFSALYNNTKGYDNTAIGYGALNGNISGFLNTACGFQALYFNTTGKRNTANGVNALYANTSGNNNTACGYLALASNTTGINNIGLGLDAGSAITTGSNNIDIGNVGVEGDFKTIRLGDSHHTNTYIAGINGVTVAGGVGVIVDSSGHLGTVVSSKRFKDAIKPMDKASKAIFSLQPVAFRYKHELDPDGIPQFGLVAEDVEKVNPDLVARDDHGKPYTVRYEAVNAMLLNEFLKEHRKVQEQETAITKLKSTVAQQQKESRSTAAQQENEIKALAATAKEQAAQIQKVSAQLEASKPAPRLVNNQ
;
A
#
# COMPACT_ATOMS: atom_id res chain seq x y z
N MET A 1 0.87 48.91 -17.69
CA MET A 1 2.06 48.54 -16.91
C MET A 1 2.31 47.05 -17.22
N LEU A 2 3.19 46.63 -18.13
CA LEU A 2 4.45 47.20 -18.65
C LEU A 2 5.61 47.24 -17.64
N LEU A 3 6.33 46.12 -17.52
CA LEU A 3 7.80 45.86 -17.53
C LEU A 3 8.03 44.49 -16.83
N ASN A 4 8.72 43.45 -17.32
CA ASN A 4 9.74 43.20 -18.35
C ASN A 4 11.22 43.18 -17.88
N SER A 5 11.71 41.97 -17.55
CA SER A 5 13.11 41.48 -17.60
C SER A 5 13.06 39.96 -17.30
N GLN A 6 13.36 39.00 -18.18
CA GLN A 6 14.53 38.73 -19.03
C GLN A 6 15.86 38.64 -18.27
N LEU A 7 16.32 37.41 -18.04
CA LEU A 7 17.73 37.02 -18.14
C LEU A 7 17.85 35.51 -18.41
N ASN A 8 18.52 35.15 -19.51
CA ASN A 8 18.85 33.78 -19.90
C ASN A 8 20.07 33.26 -19.12
N LEU A 9 20.19 31.94 -18.99
CA LEU A 9 21.49 31.27 -19.13
C LEU A 9 21.33 29.83 -19.65
N ASP A 10 22.25 29.43 -20.52
CA ASP A 10 22.19 28.22 -21.36
C ASP A 10 22.38 26.92 -20.54
N CYS A 11 21.71 25.79 -20.82
CA CYS A 11 21.63 25.00 -22.06
C CYS A 11 22.93 24.23 -22.39
N MET A 12 23.07 23.02 -21.83
CA MET A 12 24.04 22.00 -22.26
C MET A 12 23.38 20.61 -22.30
N LEU A 13 23.00 20.18 -23.52
CA LEU A 13 22.71 18.79 -23.87
C LEU A 13 23.42 18.47 -25.19
N PRO A 14 24.15 17.35 -25.32
CA PRO A 14 24.89 17.03 -26.53
C PRO A 14 23.98 16.49 -27.65
N THR A 15 24.24 16.93 -28.88
CA THR A 15 23.49 16.58 -30.10
C THR A 15 23.83 15.18 -30.65
N PRO A 16 22.91 14.51 -31.37
CA PRO A 16 23.14 13.20 -31.96
C PRO A 16 24.00 13.24 -33.26
N PHE A 17 24.70 12.15 -33.53
CA PHE A 17 25.47 11.95 -34.78
C PHE A 17 24.54 11.67 -35.98
N PRO A 18 24.81 12.27 -37.17
CA PRO A 18 24.15 11.88 -38.41
C PRO A 18 24.88 10.73 -39.11
N PHE A 19 24.18 9.63 -39.40
CA PHE A 19 24.61 8.65 -40.40
C PHE A 19 24.40 9.22 -41.81
N SER A 20 25.46 9.27 -42.63
CA SER A 20 25.33 9.52 -44.07
C SER A 20 25.42 8.21 -44.86
N THR A 21 24.30 7.83 -45.47
CA THR A 21 24.29 6.83 -46.54
C THR A 21 24.76 7.48 -47.84
N SER A 22 25.79 6.91 -48.48
CA SER A 22 26.25 7.35 -49.81
C SER A 22 26.47 6.13 -50.71
N THR A 23 25.40 5.72 -51.37
CA THR A 23 25.46 4.92 -52.59
C THR A 23 26.01 5.76 -53.73
N ALA A 24 27.18 5.41 -54.25
CA ALA A 24 27.74 5.98 -55.48
C ALA A 24 28.06 4.85 -56.47
N ALA A 25 27.48 4.93 -57.66
CA ALA A 25 27.52 3.86 -58.65
C ALA A 25 28.82 3.83 -59.47
N LEU A 26 29.18 2.65 -59.99
CA LEU A 26 30.17 2.55 -61.05
C LEU A 26 29.64 3.20 -62.33
N THR A 27 30.40 4.14 -62.89
CA THR A 27 30.33 4.49 -64.31
C THR A 27 31.73 4.59 -64.89
N THR A 28 32.04 3.75 -65.87
CA THR A 28 33.29 3.77 -66.63
C THR A 28 33.07 4.39 -68.01
N ASN A 29 33.95 5.30 -68.45
CA ASN A 29 34.27 5.45 -69.87
C ASN A 29 35.66 6.13 -70.04
N PRO A 30 36.47 5.77 -71.06
CA PRO A 30 37.88 6.18 -71.17
C PRO A 30 38.14 7.22 -72.28
N LYS A 31 39.43 7.39 -72.67
CA LYS A 31 40.09 8.48 -73.45
C LYS A 31 40.49 9.63 -72.52
N ASP A 32 41.70 10.21 -72.54
CA ASP A 32 42.92 10.10 -73.35
C ASP A 32 44.11 10.61 -72.46
N LYS A 33 45.42 10.40 -72.71
CA LYS A 33 46.19 9.80 -73.81
C LYS A 33 47.56 9.27 -73.31
N ILE A 34 48.45 8.84 -74.21
CA ILE A 34 49.83 8.37 -73.93
C ILE A 34 50.84 9.52 -74.03
N HIS A 35 51.85 9.57 -73.15
CA HIS A 35 53.16 10.14 -73.45
C HIS A 35 54.29 9.24 -72.89
N MET A 36 55.27 8.90 -73.75
CA MET A 36 56.46 8.09 -73.44
C MET A 36 57.66 8.97 -73.06
N TYR A 37 58.59 8.37 -72.27
CA TYR A 37 60.03 8.63 -72.03
C TYR A 37 60.32 8.67 -70.51
N ASN A 38 61.37 8.07 -69.95
CA ASN A 38 62.29 6.98 -70.36
C ASN A 38 62.97 6.47 -69.06
N PRO A 39 63.35 5.19 -68.89
CA PRO A 39 63.80 4.68 -67.60
C PRO A 39 65.27 5.02 -67.29
N ILE A 40 65.54 5.39 -66.03
CA ILE A 40 66.90 5.59 -65.50
C ILE A 40 67.52 4.22 -65.20
N GLN A 41 68.77 4.05 -65.66
CA GLN A 41 69.58 2.84 -65.48
C GLN A 41 69.94 2.62 -64.00
N LEU A 42 69.60 1.47 -63.42
CA LEU A 42 70.31 0.94 -62.25
C LEU A 42 71.40 -0.03 -62.72
N THR A 43 72.65 0.35 -62.53
CA THR A 43 73.82 -0.50 -62.81
C THR A 43 73.90 -1.66 -61.82
N ASN A 44 73.81 -2.89 -62.33
CA ASN A 44 74.07 -4.11 -61.58
C ASN A 44 75.55 -4.24 -61.20
N THR A 45 75.86 -4.15 -59.90
CA THR A 45 77.17 -4.55 -59.38
C THR A 45 77.12 -6.03 -59.00
N ILE A 46 77.74 -6.88 -59.82
CA ILE A 46 77.80 -8.33 -59.59
C ILE A 46 78.83 -8.62 -58.49
N ALA A 47 78.35 -8.92 -57.28
CA ALA A 47 79.18 -9.46 -56.21
C ALA A 47 79.42 -10.96 -56.44
N THR A 48 80.67 -11.35 -56.64
CA THR A 48 81.07 -12.74 -56.88
C THR A 48 80.90 -13.61 -55.64
N VAL A 49 79.96 -14.56 -55.69
CA VAL A 49 79.74 -15.54 -54.62
C VAL A 49 80.88 -16.56 -54.59
N ARG A 50 81.64 -16.63 -53.49
CA ARG A 50 82.53 -17.76 -53.20
C ARG A 50 81.70 -18.95 -52.67
N PRO A 51 81.87 -20.17 -53.19
CA PRO A 51 81.29 -21.35 -52.57
C PRO A 51 82.10 -21.73 -51.32
N SER A 52 81.47 -21.65 -50.13
CA SER A 52 82.02 -22.21 -48.90
C SER A 52 81.03 -23.24 -48.34
N ILE A 53 81.34 -24.52 -48.55
CA ILE A 53 80.60 -25.64 -47.96
C ILE A 53 81.17 -25.88 -46.56
N GLY A 54 80.31 -25.78 -45.55
CA GLY A 54 80.68 -25.93 -44.15
C GLY A 54 79.48 -26.08 -43.22
N ARG A 55 78.46 -26.87 -43.63
CA ARG A 55 77.27 -27.13 -42.81
C ARG A 55 77.59 -28.11 -41.68
N SER A 56 77.97 -27.60 -40.51
CA SER A 56 78.05 -28.38 -39.27
C SER A 56 76.66 -28.86 -38.84
N PRO A 57 76.46 -30.15 -38.51
CA PRO A 57 75.16 -30.67 -38.08
C PRO A 57 74.72 -30.18 -36.69
N LEU A 58 75.64 -29.65 -35.86
CA LEU A 58 75.31 -29.22 -34.49
C LEU A 58 74.42 -27.96 -34.42
N ARG A 59 74.34 -27.14 -35.48
CA ARG A 59 73.49 -25.93 -35.45
C ARG A 59 71.99 -26.25 -35.48
N ALA A 60 71.59 -27.37 -36.09
CA ALA A 60 70.21 -27.84 -36.08
C ALA A 60 69.78 -28.35 -34.70
N PHE A 61 70.69 -28.99 -33.97
CA PHE A 61 70.41 -29.61 -32.66
C PHE A 61 70.14 -28.60 -31.53
N LEU A 62 70.54 -27.34 -31.66
CA LEU A 62 70.25 -26.29 -30.66
C LEU A 62 69.09 -25.37 -31.06
N LEU A 63 68.84 -25.16 -32.35
CA LEU A 63 67.72 -24.32 -32.81
C LEU A 63 66.36 -24.97 -32.56
N ILE A 64 66.23 -26.29 -32.75
CA ILE A 64 64.96 -27.00 -32.53
C ILE A 64 64.52 -26.92 -31.05
N PRO A 65 65.31 -27.30 -30.04
CA PRO A 65 64.89 -27.18 -28.64
C PRO A 65 64.73 -25.71 -28.19
N PHE A 66 65.47 -24.75 -28.76
CA PHE A 66 65.27 -23.33 -28.45
C PHE A 66 63.94 -22.80 -29.00
N VAL A 67 63.58 -23.12 -30.24
CA VAL A 67 62.28 -22.77 -30.83
C VAL A 67 61.13 -23.48 -30.10
N VAL A 68 61.27 -24.77 -29.78
CA VAL A 68 60.28 -25.51 -28.98
C VAL A 68 60.14 -24.94 -27.56
N ALA A 69 61.24 -24.49 -26.93
CA ALA A 69 61.19 -23.79 -25.66
C ALA A 69 60.49 -22.42 -25.77
N CYS A 70 60.72 -21.65 -26.84
CA CYS A 70 60.00 -20.41 -27.09
C CYS A 70 58.49 -20.62 -27.28
N PHE A 71 58.07 -21.70 -27.96
CA PHE A 71 56.65 -22.05 -28.06
C PHE A 71 56.07 -22.54 -26.72
N ALA A 72 56.81 -23.39 -25.97
CA ALA A 72 56.37 -23.93 -24.67
C ALA A 72 56.33 -22.88 -23.54
N LEU A 73 57.15 -21.83 -23.62
CA LEU A 73 57.18 -20.72 -22.65
C LEU A 73 56.31 -19.52 -23.06
N SER A 74 55.69 -19.54 -24.24
CA SER A 74 54.75 -18.50 -24.63
C SER A 74 53.33 -18.81 -24.10
N PRO A 75 52.74 -17.97 -23.23
CA PRO A 75 51.35 -18.18 -22.81
C PRO A 75 50.35 -18.01 -23.97
N LEU A 76 50.75 -17.39 -25.09
CA LEU A 76 49.93 -17.22 -26.29
C LEU A 76 49.71 -18.53 -27.07
N ALA A 77 50.62 -19.52 -27.01
CA ALA A 77 50.47 -20.78 -27.75
C ALA A 77 49.41 -21.74 -27.18
N ARG A 78 48.73 -21.35 -26.09
CA ARG A 78 47.63 -22.12 -25.45
C ARG A 78 46.27 -21.45 -25.55
N ALA A 79 46.18 -20.26 -26.13
CA ALA A 79 44.92 -19.62 -26.47
C ALA A 79 44.57 -19.95 -27.93
N VAL A 80 43.68 -20.91 -28.14
CA VAL A 80 42.96 -20.98 -29.42
C VAL A 80 42.07 -19.74 -29.48
N THR A 81 42.02 -19.05 -30.63
CA THR A 81 41.16 -17.88 -30.82
C THR A 81 40.17 -18.14 -31.98
N PRO A 82 38.86 -18.26 -31.71
CA PRO A 82 38.24 -18.37 -30.38
C PRO A 82 38.66 -19.65 -29.65
N ALA A 83 38.46 -19.70 -28.32
CA ALA A 83 38.64 -20.92 -27.55
C ALA A 83 37.66 -22.01 -28.08
N PRO A 84 38.01 -23.31 -28.00
CA PRO A 84 37.08 -24.35 -28.40
C PRO A 84 35.82 -24.29 -27.53
N ASP A 85 34.69 -24.47 -28.18
CA ASP A 85 33.38 -24.76 -27.62
C ASP A 85 33.45 -25.98 -26.68
N GLY A 86 33.63 -25.72 -25.37
CA GLY A 86 33.63 -26.76 -24.34
C GLY A 86 34.45 -26.49 -23.07
N GLY A 87 33.78 -26.64 -21.93
CA GLY A 87 34.37 -27.09 -20.66
C GLY A 87 35.54 -26.30 -20.08
N TYR A 88 35.27 -25.14 -19.48
CA TYR A 88 36.26 -24.41 -18.70
C TYR A 88 36.62 -25.17 -17.40
N PRO A 89 37.86 -25.03 -16.88
CA PRO A 89 38.27 -25.63 -15.60
C PRO A 89 37.31 -25.30 -14.45
N ASN A 90 37.22 -26.19 -13.46
CA ASN A 90 36.29 -26.10 -12.33
C ASN A 90 34.79 -26.08 -12.72
N GLN A 91 34.42 -26.89 -13.72
CA GLN A 91 33.03 -27.10 -14.14
C GLN A 91 32.33 -25.81 -14.60
N ASN A 92 33.10 -24.89 -15.19
CA ASN A 92 32.55 -23.68 -15.80
C ASN A 92 32.22 -23.94 -17.29
N THR A 93 31.25 -23.22 -17.82
CA THR A 93 30.87 -23.20 -19.24
C THR A 93 30.93 -21.76 -19.71
N ALA A 94 31.64 -21.47 -20.81
CA ALA A 94 31.67 -20.14 -21.42
C ALA A 94 31.52 -20.26 -22.93
N GLU A 95 30.46 -19.67 -23.47
CA GLU A 95 30.12 -19.68 -24.89
C GLU A 95 29.85 -18.25 -25.37
N GLY A 96 30.60 -17.77 -26.35
CA GLY A 96 30.55 -16.40 -26.85
C GLY A 96 31.77 -15.55 -26.47
N GLU A 97 31.98 -14.47 -27.22
CA GLU A 97 33.11 -13.56 -27.05
C GLU A 97 33.13 -12.93 -25.65
N ASP A 98 34.30 -12.92 -25.03
CA ASP A 98 34.57 -12.46 -23.66
C ASP A 98 33.71 -13.07 -22.53
N ALA A 99 33.07 -14.22 -22.76
CA ALA A 99 32.40 -14.97 -21.70
C ALA A 99 33.42 -15.45 -20.64
N LEU A 100 33.15 -15.16 -19.35
CA LEU A 100 34.04 -15.47 -18.20
C LEU A 100 35.48 -14.94 -18.31
N PHE A 101 35.73 -13.88 -19.09
CA PHE A 101 37.08 -13.36 -19.39
C PHE A 101 37.98 -13.15 -18.16
N SER A 102 37.45 -12.61 -17.06
CA SER A 102 38.23 -12.27 -15.85
C SER A 102 38.32 -13.39 -14.79
N LEU A 103 37.96 -14.64 -15.14
CA LEU A 103 37.86 -15.73 -14.17
C LEU A 103 39.21 -16.16 -13.59
N THR A 104 39.35 -16.11 -12.25
CA THR A 104 40.58 -16.53 -11.55
C THR A 104 40.42 -17.76 -10.67
N ARG A 105 39.31 -17.86 -9.93
CA ARG A 105 39.08 -18.94 -8.92
C ARG A 105 37.62 -19.40 -8.79
N GLY A 106 36.71 -18.89 -9.61
CA GLY A 106 35.30 -19.28 -9.58
C GLY A 106 35.05 -20.69 -10.13
N ILE A 107 33.96 -21.30 -9.67
CA ILE A 107 33.57 -22.69 -10.00
C ILE A 107 32.10 -22.75 -10.40
N ASN A 108 31.70 -23.75 -11.18
CA ASN A 108 30.29 -24.05 -11.55
C ASN A 108 29.52 -22.88 -12.22
N ASN A 109 30.19 -21.94 -12.89
CA ASN A 109 29.51 -20.85 -13.58
C ASN A 109 29.16 -21.22 -15.03
N THR A 110 27.97 -20.87 -15.50
CA THR A 110 27.57 -20.95 -16.91
C THR A 110 27.43 -19.55 -17.48
N ALA A 111 28.15 -19.24 -18.55
CA ALA A 111 28.11 -17.98 -19.28
C ALA A 111 27.85 -18.25 -20.76
N VAL A 112 26.74 -17.74 -21.31
CA VAL A 112 26.35 -17.92 -22.71
C VAL A 112 25.92 -16.58 -23.29
N GLY A 113 26.74 -16.00 -24.15
CA GLY A 113 26.52 -14.70 -24.78
C GLY A 113 27.71 -13.75 -24.63
N PHE A 114 27.78 -12.78 -25.53
CA PHE A 114 28.82 -11.74 -25.55
C PHE A 114 28.96 -11.05 -24.19
N SER A 115 30.18 -11.06 -23.64
CA SER A 115 30.55 -10.50 -22.33
C SER A 115 29.70 -10.97 -21.14
N ALA A 116 29.12 -12.18 -21.20
CA ALA A 116 28.44 -12.79 -20.06
C ALA A 116 29.44 -13.14 -18.94
N LEU A 117 29.14 -12.74 -17.69
CA LEU A 117 30.04 -12.90 -16.53
C LEU A 117 31.48 -12.34 -16.74
N TYR A 118 31.66 -11.33 -17.60
CA TYR A 118 32.96 -10.77 -18.00
C TYR A 118 33.92 -10.49 -16.83
N ASN A 119 33.45 -9.78 -15.78
CA ASN A 119 34.29 -9.37 -14.64
C ASN A 119 34.43 -10.45 -13.54
N ASN A 120 33.88 -11.66 -13.72
CA ASN A 120 33.72 -12.63 -12.63
C ASN A 120 35.03 -13.24 -12.14
N THR A 121 35.67 -12.62 -11.16
CA THR A 121 36.97 -13.09 -10.65
C THR A 121 36.87 -14.34 -9.77
N LYS A 122 35.91 -14.36 -8.84
CA LYS A 122 35.81 -15.33 -7.73
C LYS A 122 34.38 -15.86 -7.49
N GLY A 123 33.38 -15.35 -8.19
CA GLY A 123 32.00 -15.80 -8.04
C GLY A 123 31.80 -17.24 -8.52
N TYR A 124 30.85 -17.93 -7.92
CA TYR A 124 30.59 -19.36 -8.15
C TYR A 124 29.09 -19.65 -8.22
N ASP A 125 28.74 -20.79 -8.82
CA ASP A 125 27.35 -21.23 -9.03
C ASP A 125 26.46 -20.17 -9.73
N ASN A 126 27.01 -19.32 -10.61
CA ASN A 126 26.23 -18.32 -11.36
C ASN A 126 25.84 -18.83 -12.75
N THR A 127 24.62 -18.54 -13.20
CA THR A 127 24.16 -18.76 -14.58
C THR A 127 23.89 -17.40 -15.23
N ALA A 128 24.47 -17.15 -16.40
CA ALA A 128 24.33 -15.94 -17.18
C ALA A 128 24.10 -16.28 -18.65
N ILE A 129 22.92 -15.98 -19.17
CA ILE A 129 22.51 -16.27 -20.55
C ILE A 129 21.99 -14.99 -21.19
N GLY A 130 22.68 -14.48 -22.20
CA GLY A 130 22.36 -13.24 -22.90
C GLY A 130 23.54 -12.26 -22.94
N TYR A 131 23.48 -11.31 -23.89
CA TYR A 131 24.45 -10.23 -24.03
C TYR A 131 24.60 -9.47 -22.71
N GLY A 132 25.82 -9.41 -22.16
CA GLY A 132 26.14 -8.69 -20.93
C GLY A 132 25.46 -9.21 -19.65
N ALA A 133 24.85 -10.41 -19.65
CA ALA A 133 24.27 -10.98 -18.44
C ALA A 133 25.33 -11.13 -17.34
N LEU A 134 25.06 -10.61 -16.13
CA LEU A 134 25.99 -10.57 -15.00
C LEU A 134 27.39 -9.97 -15.32
N ASN A 135 27.48 -9.06 -16.30
CA ASN A 135 28.76 -8.51 -16.78
C ASN A 135 29.66 -7.97 -15.65
N GLY A 136 29.09 -7.20 -14.72
CA GLY A 136 29.80 -6.56 -13.61
C GLY A 136 30.12 -7.46 -12.41
N ASN A 137 29.75 -8.75 -12.44
CA ASN A 137 29.92 -9.64 -11.27
C ASN A 137 31.39 -9.79 -10.92
N ILE A 138 31.79 -9.51 -9.68
CA ILE A 138 33.18 -9.63 -9.22
C ILE A 138 33.33 -10.87 -8.34
N SER A 139 32.43 -10.99 -7.35
CA SER A 139 32.42 -12.08 -6.36
C SER A 139 31.02 -12.49 -5.90
N GLY A 140 29.96 -12.03 -6.58
CA GLY A 140 28.61 -12.52 -6.36
C GLY A 140 28.47 -14.00 -6.74
N PHE A 141 27.59 -14.72 -6.07
CA PHE A 141 27.42 -16.17 -6.23
C PHE A 141 25.95 -16.59 -6.15
N LEU A 142 25.63 -17.77 -6.70
CA LEU A 142 24.25 -18.31 -6.79
C LEU A 142 23.27 -17.37 -7.54
N ASN A 143 23.75 -16.55 -8.48
CA ASN A 143 22.87 -15.69 -9.28
C ASN A 143 22.45 -16.36 -10.59
N THR A 144 21.20 -16.20 -10.99
CA THR A 144 20.68 -16.61 -12.31
C THR A 144 20.25 -15.36 -13.07
N ALA A 145 20.85 -15.13 -14.24
CA ALA A 145 20.54 -14.02 -15.15
C ALA A 145 20.25 -14.56 -16.55
N CYS A 146 19.04 -14.36 -17.05
CA CYS A 146 18.63 -14.72 -18.40
C CYS A 146 18.00 -13.51 -19.08
N GLY A 147 18.59 -13.04 -20.17
CA GLY A 147 18.16 -11.85 -20.92
C GLY A 147 19.29 -10.87 -21.21
N PHE A 148 19.04 -9.98 -22.17
CA PHE A 148 19.95 -8.85 -22.46
C PHE A 148 20.15 -8.01 -21.20
N GLN A 149 21.41 -7.87 -20.77
CA GLN A 149 21.84 -7.08 -19.61
C GLN A 149 21.09 -7.39 -18.29
N ALA A 150 20.61 -8.62 -18.10
CA ALA A 150 20.08 -9.08 -16.82
C ALA A 150 21.20 -9.06 -15.75
N LEU A 151 20.93 -8.45 -14.58
CA LEU A 151 21.92 -8.26 -13.50
C LEU A 151 23.24 -7.58 -13.92
N TYR A 152 23.20 -6.70 -14.93
CA TYR A 152 24.40 -6.12 -15.57
C TYR A 152 25.42 -5.52 -14.59
N PHE A 153 24.98 -4.68 -13.64
CA PHE A 153 25.87 -4.01 -12.67
C PHE A 153 26.10 -4.78 -11.36
N ASN A 154 25.63 -6.03 -11.24
CA ASN A 154 25.78 -6.80 -9.99
C ASN A 154 27.25 -7.04 -9.70
N THR A 155 27.81 -6.55 -8.60
CA THR A 155 29.23 -6.73 -8.27
C THR A 155 29.45 -7.82 -7.22
N THR A 156 28.64 -7.77 -6.16
CA THR A 156 28.78 -8.61 -4.95
C THR A 156 27.47 -9.24 -4.49
N GLY A 157 26.34 -8.84 -5.11
CA GLY A 157 25.02 -9.42 -4.84
C GLY A 157 24.98 -10.93 -5.10
N LYS A 158 24.24 -11.65 -4.26
CA LYS A 158 24.10 -13.12 -4.28
C LYS A 158 22.65 -13.57 -4.26
N ARG A 159 22.39 -14.77 -4.79
CA ARG A 159 21.08 -15.43 -4.81
C ARG A 159 19.99 -14.63 -5.53
N ASN A 160 20.36 -13.80 -6.50
CA ASN A 160 19.42 -13.06 -7.31
C ASN A 160 18.99 -13.88 -8.53
N THR A 161 17.71 -13.83 -8.87
CA THR A 161 17.16 -14.39 -10.11
C THR A 161 16.63 -13.25 -10.95
N ALA A 162 17.11 -13.11 -12.18
CA ALA A 162 16.70 -12.10 -13.15
C ALA A 162 16.39 -12.78 -14.49
N ASN A 163 15.12 -12.77 -14.89
CA ASN A 163 14.67 -13.35 -16.15
C ASN A 163 13.92 -12.28 -16.96
N GLY A 164 14.59 -11.69 -17.94
CA GLY A 164 14.06 -10.59 -18.75
C GLY A 164 15.15 -9.60 -19.14
N VAL A 165 14.88 -8.82 -20.19
CA VAL A 165 15.75 -7.73 -20.63
C VAL A 165 15.83 -6.68 -19.51
N ASN A 166 17.04 -6.33 -19.10
CA ASN A 166 17.35 -5.36 -18.05
C ASN A 166 16.71 -5.69 -16.68
N ALA A 167 16.34 -6.94 -16.42
CA ALA A 167 15.87 -7.37 -15.09
C ALA A 167 17.01 -7.23 -14.06
N LEU A 168 16.75 -6.55 -12.93
CA LEU A 168 17.75 -6.19 -11.90
C LEU A 168 19.00 -5.48 -12.45
N TYR A 169 18.87 -4.70 -13.54
CA TYR A 169 19.97 -4.07 -14.26
C TYR A 169 20.98 -3.31 -13.37
N ALA A 170 20.50 -2.45 -12.47
CA ALA A 170 21.31 -1.61 -11.59
C ALA A 170 21.65 -2.24 -10.23
N ASN A 171 21.33 -3.51 -9.99
CA ASN A 171 21.68 -4.19 -8.74
C ASN A 171 23.19 -4.22 -8.59
N THR A 172 23.73 -3.85 -7.43
CA THR A 172 25.18 -3.85 -7.16
C THR A 172 25.53 -4.83 -6.05
N SER A 173 24.88 -4.72 -4.90
CA SER A 173 25.07 -5.58 -3.72
C SER A 173 23.76 -6.10 -3.11
N GLY A 174 22.62 -5.82 -3.73
CA GLY A 174 21.32 -6.39 -3.36
C GLY A 174 21.31 -7.92 -3.50
N ASN A 175 20.52 -8.59 -2.65
CA ASN A 175 20.58 -10.04 -2.44
C ASN A 175 19.18 -10.66 -2.34
N ASN A 176 19.08 -11.93 -2.75
CA ASN A 176 17.84 -12.72 -2.72
C ASN A 176 16.67 -12.07 -3.50
N ASN A 177 16.95 -11.23 -4.50
CA ASN A 177 15.92 -10.59 -5.31
C ASN A 177 15.47 -11.50 -6.45
N THR A 178 14.19 -11.48 -6.78
CA THR A 178 13.60 -12.22 -7.92
C THR A 178 12.91 -11.23 -8.86
N ALA A 179 13.43 -11.09 -10.07
CA ALA A 179 12.87 -10.25 -11.13
C ALA A 179 12.51 -11.12 -12.34
N CYS A 180 11.26 -11.05 -12.81
CA CYS A 180 10.81 -11.74 -14.01
C CYS A 180 9.98 -10.79 -14.88
N GLY A 181 10.55 -10.31 -15.99
CA GLY A 181 9.94 -9.34 -16.90
C GLY A 181 10.94 -8.32 -17.46
N TYR A 182 10.52 -7.59 -18.49
CA TYR A 182 11.27 -6.43 -19.00
C TYR A 182 11.36 -5.36 -17.91
N LEU A 183 12.57 -4.90 -17.60
CA LEU A 183 12.87 -3.89 -16.56
C LEU A 183 12.37 -4.20 -15.13
N ALA A 184 12.01 -5.46 -14.83
CA ALA A 184 11.62 -5.85 -13.47
C ALA A 184 12.78 -5.59 -12.46
N LEU A 185 12.48 -4.83 -11.40
CA LEU A 185 13.44 -4.33 -10.40
C LEU A 185 14.68 -3.62 -11.00
N ALA A 186 14.56 -3.01 -12.19
CA ALA A 186 15.71 -2.48 -12.92
C ALA A 186 16.56 -1.45 -12.15
N SER A 187 15.93 -0.61 -11.32
CA SER A 187 16.59 0.43 -10.52
C SER A 187 17.09 -0.04 -9.15
N ASN A 188 16.80 -1.28 -8.74
CA ASN A 188 17.18 -1.78 -7.42
C ASN A 188 18.69 -1.90 -7.33
N THR A 189 19.34 -1.15 -6.44
CA THR A 189 20.80 -1.12 -6.27
C THR A 189 21.28 -2.00 -5.11
N THR A 190 20.78 -1.75 -3.91
CA THR A 190 21.19 -2.43 -2.67
C THR A 190 20.03 -3.12 -1.94
N GLY A 191 18.80 -2.94 -2.41
CA GLY A 191 17.61 -3.57 -1.85
C GLY A 191 17.69 -5.10 -1.86
N ILE A 192 17.09 -5.74 -0.85
CA ILE A 192 17.15 -7.19 -0.64
C ILE A 192 15.75 -7.81 -0.52
N ASN A 193 15.65 -9.10 -0.84
CA ASN A 193 14.42 -9.91 -0.71
C ASN A 193 13.22 -9.35 -1.51
N ASN A 194 13.45 -8.61 -2.59
CA ASN A 194 12.39 -8.04 -3.42
C ASN A 194 11.92 -9.03 -4.49
N ILE A 195 10.63 -9.04 -4.80
CA ILE A 195 10.02 -9.86 -5.86
C ILE A 195 9.31 -8.92 -6.85
N GLY A 196 9.82 -8.81 -8.07
CA GLY A 196 9.20 -8.06 -9.16
C GLY A 196 8.76 -9.00 -10.29
N LEU A 197 7.46 -9.11 -10.56
CA LEU A 197 6.91 -9.98 -11.59
C LEU A 197 6.04 -9.19 -12.58
N GLY A 198 6.45 -9.14 -13.85
CA GLY A 198 5.77 -8.41 -14.93
C GLY A 198 6.63 -7.32 -15.56
N LEU A 199 6.06 -6.63 -16.54
CA LEU A 199 6.65 -5.43 -17.16
C LEU A 199 6.86 -4.34 -16.09
N ASP A 200 8.06 -3.77 -16.04
CA ASP A 200 8.46 -2.68 -15.15
C ASP A 200 8.23 -2.96 -13.64
N ALA A 201 8.04 -4.23 -13.26
CA ALA A 201 7.58 -4.59 -11.93
C ALA A 201 8.62 -4.25 -10.84
N GLY A 202 8.26 -3.35 -9.92
CA GLY A 202 9.18 -2.80 -8.92
C GLY A 202 10.31 -1.94 -9.49
N SER A 203 10.19 -1.42 -10.71
CA SER A 203 11.21 -0.57 -11.36
C SER A 203 11.52 0.73 -10.61
N ALA A 204 10.61 1.22 -9.75
CA ALA A 204 10.83 2.36 -8.86
C ALA A 204 11.57 2.02 -7.55
N ILE A 205 11.78 0.74 -7.24
CA ILE A 205 12.48 0.31 -6.02
C ILE A 205 13.99 0.51 -6.20
N THR A 206 14.59 1.42 -5.42
CA THR A 206 16.03 1.72 -5.48
C THR A 206 16.83 1.05 -4.37
N THR A 207 16.44 1.25 -3.11
CA THR A 207 17.07 0.66 -1.91
C THR A 207 16.06 -0.05 -0.97
N GLY A 208 14.77 0.02 -1.32
CA GLY A 208 13.67 -0.66 -0.63
C GLY A 208 13.91 -2.17 -0.52
N SER A 209 13.32 -2.83 0.47
CA SER A 209 13.60 -4.24 0.76
C SER A 209 12.37 -4.98 1.28
N ASN A 210 12.29 -6.27 0.96
CA ASN A 210 11.17 -7.17 1.26
C ASN A 210 9.85 -6.76 0.57
N ASN A 211 9.94 -6.13 -0.61
CA ASN A 211 8.77 -5.73 -1.40
C ASN A 211 8.32 -6.85 -2.34
N ILE A 212 7.03 -6.89 -2.66
CA ILE A 212 6.45 -7.77 -3.67
C ILE A 212 5.60 -6.94 -4.62
N ASP A 213 6.09 -6.74 -5.83
CA ASP A 213 5.46 -5.95 -6.89
C ASP A 213 5.07 -6.89 -8.04
N ILE A 214 3.78 -7.11 -8.27
CA ILE A 214 3.26 -7.96 -9.34
C ILE A 214 2.41 -7.10 -10.27
N GLY A 215 2.90 -6.85 -11.49
CA GLY A 215 2.25 -5.94 -12.44
C GLY A 215 2.13 -4.49 -11.94
N ASN A 216 3.02 -4.07 -11.04
CA ASN A 216 3.05 -2.73 -10.46
C ASN A 216 4.48 -2.18 -10.48
N VAL A 217 4.66 -0.90 -10.79
CA VAL A 217 6.00 -0.26 -10.88
C VAL A 217 6.72 -0.08 -9.53
N GLY A 218 6.02 -0.26 -8.42
CA GLY A 218 6.51 0.08 -7.07
C GLY A 218 6.41 1.58 -6.80
N VAL A 219 6.69 2.00 -5.56
CA VAL A 219 6.87 3.41 -5.19
C VAL A 219 8.24 3.59 -4.55
N GLU A 220 8.91 4.71 -4.84
CA GLU A 220 10.20 5.03 -4.24
C GLU A 220 10.08 5.06 -2.70
N GLY A 221 10.99 4.36 -2.02
CA GLY A 221 10.98 4.24 -0.56
C GLY A 221 10.08 3.14 0.01
N ASP A 222 9.37 2.37 -0.82
CA ASP A 222 8.63 1.18 -0.36
C ASP A 222 9.54 0.20 0.39
N PHE A 223 9.04 -0.34 1.51
CA PHE A 223 9.75 -1.29 2.34
C PHE A 223 8.76 -2.19 3.06
N LYS A 224 8.85 -3.51 2.85
CA LYS A 224 7.86 -4.51 3.29
C LYS A 224 6.46 -4.27 2.70
N THR A 225 6.40 -3.66 1.51
CA THR A 225 5.14 -3.36 0.81
C THR A 225 4.78 -4.50 -0.16
N ILE A 226 3.49 -4.82 -0.30
CA ILE A 226 2.98 -5.66 -1.38
C ILE A 226 2.10 -4.81 -2.30
N ARG A 227 2.35 -4.84 -3.60
CA ARG A 227 1.53 -4.18 -4.64
C ARG A 227 1.16 -5.19 -5.72
N LEU A 228 -0.13 -5.23 -6.06
CA LEU A 228 -0.71 -6.16 -7.03
C LEU A 228 -1.54 -5.35 -8.04
N GLY A 229 -1.17 -5.43 -9.32
CA GLY A 229 -1.80 -4.66 -10.40
C GLY A 229 -1.52 -3.16 -10.33
N ASP A 230 -2.08 -2.44 -11.29
CA ASP A 230 -1.94 -0.99 -11.49
C ASP A 230 -3.30 -0.35 -11.81
N SER A 231 -3.32 0.91 -12.27
CA SER A 231 -4.56 1.62 -12.62
C SER A 231 -5.36 1.01 -13.78
N HIS A 232 -4.83 0.02 -14.53
CA HIS A 232 -5.57 -0.70 -15.55
C HIS A 232 -6.42 -1.85 -14.96
N HIS A 233 -6.17 -2.23 -13.71
CA HIS A 233 -6.82 -3.35 -13.03
C HIS A 233 -8.01 -2.85 -12.17
N THR A 234 -9.22 -2.93 -12.72
CA THR A 234 -10.45 -2.44 -12.04
C THR A 234 -11.14 -3.49 -11.17
N ASN A 235 -10.74 -4.77 -11.25
CA ASN A 235 -11.36 -5.88 -10.52
C ASN A 235 -10.29 -6.79 -9.90
N THR A 236 -10.49 -7.18 -8.64
CA THR A 236 -9.58 -8.09 -7.90
C THR A 236 -10.37 -9.26 -7.33
N TYR A 237 -10.11 -10.48 -7.82
CA TYR A 237 -10.76 -11.71 -7.35
C TYR A 237 -9.78 -12.57 -6.55
N ILE A 238 -10.03 -12.72 -5.25
CA ILE A 238 -9.21 -13.54 -4.35
C ILE A 238 -10.02 -14.77 -3.92
N ALA A 239 -9.66 -15.93 -4.46
CA ALA A 239 -10.27 -17.21 -4.08
C ALA A 239 -9.61 -17.79 -2.81
N GLY A 240 -10.31 -18.71 -2.13
CA GLY A 240 -9.76 -19.45 -0.99
C GLY A 240 -9.74 -18.68 0.35
N ILE A 241 -10.47 -17.56 0.45
CA ILE A 241 -10.69 -16.87 1.73
C ILE A 241 -11.39 -17.83 2.70
N ASN A 242 -10.79 -18.06 3.86
CA ASN A 242 -11.30 -19.01 4.85
C ASN A 242 -12.60 -18.50 5.48
N GLY A 243 -13.70 -19.25 5.33
CA GLY A 243 -15.02 -18.92 5.86
C GLY A 243 -15.19 -19.10 7.38
N VAL A 244 -14.13 -19.49 8.11
CA VAL A 244 -14.16 -19.63 9.58
C VAL A 244 -13.78 -18.31 10.26
N THR A 245 -14.55 -17.92 11.27
CA THR A 245 -14.32 -16.71 12.08
C THR A 245 -12.93 -16.70 12.72
N VAL A 246 -12.14 -15.66 12.43
CA VAL A 246 -10.90 -15.36 13.14
C VAL A 246 -11.25 -14.66 14.46
N ALA A 247 -11.47 -15.43 15.53
CA ALA A 247 -12.03 -14.92 16.79
C ALA A 247 -11.22 -13.80 17.49
N GLY A 248 -9.91 -13.71 17.23
CA GLY A 248 -9.03 -12.62 17.69
C GLY A 248 -8.69 -11.59 16.62
N GLY A 249 -9.33 -11.66 15.44
CA GLY A 249 -9.04 -10.82 14.29
C GLY A 249 -9.69 -9.45 14.36
N VAL A 250 -9.13 -8.49 13.60
CA VAL A 250 -9.76 -7.18 13.35
C VAL A 250 -10.35 -7.21 11.95
N GLY A 251 -11.57 -6.71 11.79
CA GLY A 251 -12.23 -6.59 10.48
C GLY A 251 -11.42 -5.67 9.55
N VAL A 252 -11.31 -6.10 8.29
CA VAL A 252 -10.66 -5.32 7.23
C VAL A 252 -11.69 -4.39 6.58
N ILE A 253 -11.29 -3.16 6.31
CA ILE A 253 -12.04 -2.16 5.53
C ILE A 253 -11.34 -1.91 4.20
N VAL A 254 -12.07 -1.41 3.20
CA VAL A 254 -11.54 -0.98 1.91
C VAL A 254 -11.85 0.51 1.73
N ASP A 255 -10.86 1.31 1.35
CA ASP A 255 -11.06 2.73 1.01
C ASP A 255 -11.48 2.94 -0.47
N SER A 256 -11.79 4.18 -0.85
CA SER A 256 -12.22 4.50 -2.23
C SER A 256 -11.13 4.32 -3.29
N SER A 257 -9.87 4.16 -2.88
CA SER A 257 -8.73 3.80 -3.75
C SER A 257 -8.43 2.30 -3.76
N GLY A 258 -9.25 1.46 -3.12
CA GLY A 258 -9.09 0.01 -3.08
C GLY A 258 -8.08 -0.50 -2.05
N HIS A 259 -7.52 0.37 -1.19
CA HIS A 259 -6.58 -0.09 -0.17
C HIS A 259 -7.30 -0.82 0.96
N LEU A 260 -6.81 -2.01 1.29
CA LEU A 260 -7.24 -2.83 2.43
C LEU A 260 -6.57 -2.31 3.71
N GLY A 261 -7.36 -1.95 4.72
CA GLY A 261 -6.89 -1.44 6.02
C GLY A 261 -7.66 -2.02 7.21
N THR A 262 -7.33 -1.61 8.43
CA THR A 262 -8.09 -1.99 9.64
C THR A 262 -8.39 -0.77 10.50
N VAL A 263 -9.52 -0.81 11.23
CA VAL A 263 -9.92 0.31 12.09
C VAL A 263 -9.26 0.20 13.47
N VAL A 264 -8.42 1.16 13.82
CA VAL A 264 -7.78 1.25 15.15
C VAL A 264 -8.55 2.22 16.06
N SER A 265 -8.78 1.84 17.32
CA SER A 265 -9.66 2.60 18.24
C SER A 265 -9.06 2.91 19.62
N SER A 266 -7.83 2.46 19.90
CA SER A 266 -7.15 2.73 21.17
C SER A 266 -6.85 4.22 21.38
N LYS A 267 -6.85 4.68 22.64
CA LYS A 267 -6.46 6.06 23.02
C LYS A 267 -5.07 6.45 22.50
N ARG A 268 -4.16 5.49 22.33
CA ARG A 268 -2.82 5.70 21.75
C ARG A 268 -2.80 6.18 20.30
N PHE A 269 -3.92 6.06 19.58
CA PHE A 269 -4.06 6.43 18.17
C PHE A 269 -5.08 7.56 17.98
N LYS A 270 -5.39 8.33 19.04
CA LYS A 270 -6.47 9.33 19.06
C LYS A 270 -6.07 10.56 19.85
N ASP A 271 -6.10 11.70 19.18
CA ASP A 271 -5.95 13.03 19.76
C ASP A 271 -7.31 13.73 19.97
N ALA A 272 -7.30 14.86 20.67
CA ALA A 272 -8.46 15.75 20.88
C ALA A 272 -9.75 15.08 21.40
N ILE A 273 -9.63 14.00 22.17
CA ILE A 273 -10.75 13.21 22.70
C ILE A 273 -11.61 14.07 23.65
N LYS A 274 -12.89 14.27 23.29
CA LYS A 274 -13.88 15.06 24.04
C LYS A 274 -15.29 14.43 23.92
N PRO A 275 -16.24 14.78 24.81
CA PRO A 275 -17.65 14.38 24.67
C PRO A 275 -18.25 14.82 23.32
N MET A 276 -19.21 14.04 22.81
CA MET A 276 -19.85 14.32 21.51
C MET A 276 -20.96 15.38 21.60
N ASP A 277 -21.49 15.65 22.79
CA ASP A 277 -22.47 16.70 23.10
C ASP A 277 -23.56 16.91 22.05
N LYS A 278 -23.56 18.04 21.33
CA LYS A 278 -24.57 18.34 20.30
C LYS A 278 -24.30 17.66 18.96
N ALA A 279 -23.09 17.18 18.67
CA ALA A 279 -22.73 16.63 17.38
C ALA A 279 -23.57 15.38 17.02
N SER A 280 -23.80 14.50 18.00
CA SER A 280 -24.61 13.29 17.81
C SER A 280 -26.10 13.56 17.55
N LYS A 281 -26.61 14.78 17.77
CA LYS A 281 -28.03 15.10 17.52
C LYS A 281 -28.42 15.09 16.05
N ALA A 282 -27.46 15.18 15.11
CA ALA A 282 -27.73 15.11 13.68
C ALA A 282 -28.47 13.81 13.29
N ILE A 283 -28.29 12.72 14.04
CA ILE A 283 -28.93 11.43 13.75
C ILE A 283 -30.46 11.47 13.83
N PHE A 284 -31.04 12.42 14.58
CA PHE A 284 -32.49 12.58 14.70
C PHE A 284 -33.15 13.14 13.43
N SER A 285 -32.35 13.66 12.49
CA SER A 285 -32.82 14.15 11.18
C SER A 285 -32.56 13.15 10.04
N LEU A 286 -31.95 11.99 10.33
CA LEU A 286 -31.75 10.93 9.35
C LEU A 286 -33.05 10.15 9.12
N GLN A 287 -33.27 9.71 7.89
CA GLN A 287 -34.47 8.98 7.49
C GLN A 287 -34.10 7.56 7.04
N PRO A 288 -34.32 6.53 7.87
CA PRO A 288 -34.13 5.14 7.47
C PRO A 288 -35.09 4.74 6.34
N VAL A 289 -34.57 3.98 5.38
CA VAL A 289 -35.33 3.48 4.22
C VAL A 289 -35.22 1.97 4.09
N ALA A 290 -36.25 1.36 3.48
CA ALA A 290 -36.18 0.01 2.91
C ALA A 290 -35.95 0.12 1.41
N PHE A 291 -35.02 -0.66 0.87
CA PHE A 291 -34.64 -0.59 -0.55
C PHE A 291 -34.26 -1.98 -1.09
N ARG A 292 -33.97 -2.04 -2.39
CA ARG A 292 -33.29 -3.16 -3.06
C ARG A 292 -32.17 -2.57 -3.91
N TYR A 293 -31.05 -3.27 -4.06
CA TYR A 293 -30.05 -2.86 -5.03
C TYR A 293 -30.58 -3.02 -6.47
N LYS A 294 -29.92 -2.37 -7.43
CA LYS A 294 -30.19 -2.58 -8.86
C LYS A 294 -29.85 -4.03 -9.22
N HIS A 295 -30.55 -4.61 -10.19
CA HIS A 295 -30.35 -6.00 -10.64
C HIS A 295 -28.91 -6.31 -11.09
N GLU A 296 -28.18 -5.30 -11.59
CA GLU A 296 -26.75 -5.37 -11.93
C GLU A 296 -25.82 -5.64 -10.73
N LEU A 297 -26.25 -5.28 -9.51
CA LEU A 297 -25.50 -5.42 -8.26
C LEU A 297 -26.04 -6.54 -7.37
N ASP A 298 -27.34 -6.80 -7.43
CA ASP A 298 -28.04 -7.86 -6.71
C ASP A 298 -29.08 -8.50 -7.65
N PRO A 299 -28.70 -9.58 -8.36
CA PRO A 299 -29.61 -10.27 -9.27
C PRO A 299 -30.83 -10.88 -8.56
N ASP A 300 -30.68 -11.30 -7.30
CA ASP A 300 -31.72 -11.90 -6.47
C ASP A 300 -32.68 -10.84 -5.89
N GLY A 301 -32.27 -9.57 -5.90
CA GLY A 301 -33.09 -8.41 -5.52
C GLY A 301 -33.53 -8.44 -4.06
N ILE A 302 -32.63 -8.79 -3.15
CA ILE A 302 -32.91 -9.01 -1.73
C ILE A 302 -33.31 -7.68 -1.06
N PRO A 303 -34.40 -7.62 -0.28
CA PRO A 303 -34.76 -6.44 0.50
C PRO A 303 -33.68 -6.07 1.53
N GLN A 304 -33.28 -4.81 1.53
CA GLN A 304 -32.28 -4.23 2.44
C GLN A 304 -32.87 -3.05 3.23
N PHE A 305 -32.22 -2.70 4.34
CA PHE A 305 -32.59 -1.57 5.19
C PHE A 305 -31.36 -0.71 5.47
N GLY A 306 -31.49 0.61 5.45
CA GLY A 306 -30.35 1.50 5.65
C GLY A 306 -30.66 2.97 5.44
N LEU A 307 -29.67 3.71 4.98
CA LEU A 307 -29.70 5.16 4.71
C LEU A 307 -29.18 5.44 3.29
N VAL A 308 -29.73 6.46 2.64
CA VAL A 308 -29.27 6.96 1.33
C VAL A 308 -28.14 7.97 1.55
N ALA A 309 -26.97 7.75 0.94
CA ALA A 309 -25.76 8.54 1.23
C ALA A 309 -25.93 10.03 0.94
N GLU A 310 -26.61 10.38 -0.16
CA GLU A 310 -26.91 11.75 -0.57
C GLU A 310 -27.87 12.47 0.39
N ASP A 311 -28.78 11.75 1.05
CA ASP A 311 -29.68 12.32 2.05
C ASP A 311 -28.98 12.45 3.41
N VAL A 312 -28.08 11.53 3.76
CA VAL A 312 -27.19 11.69 4.91
C VAL A 312 -26.26 12.89 4.74
N GLU A 313 -25.69 13.12 3.54
CA GLU A 313 -24.77 14.23 3.28
C GLU A 313 -25.43 15.60 3.56
N LYS A 314 -26.69 15.78 3.16
CA LYS A 314 -27.49 16.99 3.43
C LYS A 314 -27.68 17.27 4.92
N VAL A 315 -27.71 16.23 5.76
CA VAL A 315 -27.90 16.33 7.21
C VAL A 315 -26.56 16.48 7.93
N ASN A 316 -25.57 15.66 7.58
CA ASN A 316 -24.20 15.75 8.08
C ASN A 316 -23.20 15.12 7.08
N PRO A 317 -22.37 15.92 6.39
CA PRO A 317 -21.43 15.42 5.39
C PRO A 317 -20.25 14.61 5.97
N ASP A 318 -20.00 14.66 7.29
CA ASP A 318 -18.92 13.88 7.93
C ASP A 318 -19.26 12.38 8.07
N LEU A 319 -20.55 12.04 7.90
CA LEU A 319 -21.08 10.68 7.97
C LEU A 319 -21.09 9.94 6.62
N VAL A 320 -20.51 10.54 5.58
CA VAL A 320 -20.50 10.02 4.22
C VAL A 320 -19.06 9.89 3.74
N ALA A 321 -18.70 8.70 3.25
CA ALA A 321 -17.49 8.49 2.46
C ALA A 321 -17.79 8.76 0.98
N ARG A 322 -16.82 9.33 0.28
CA ARG A 322 -16.94 9.75 -1.12
C ARG A 322 -16.14 8.85 -2.06
N ASP A 323 -16.58 8.75 -3.31
CA ASP A 323 -15.82 8.10 -4.37
C ASP A 323 -14.58 8.94 -4.79
N ASP A 324 -13.81 8.41 -5.73
CA ASP A 324 -12.65 9.05 -6.35
C ASP A 324 -13.01 10.33 -7.15
N HIS A 325 -14.29 10.49 -7.51
CA HIS A 325 -14.85 11.69 -8.13
C HIS A 325 -15.46 12.69 -7.13
N GLY A 326 -15.38 12.42 -5.82
CA GLY A 326 -15.87 13.29 -4.75
C GLY A 326 -17.39 13.27 -4.56
N LYS A 327 -18.12 12.30 -5.09
CA LYS A 327 -19.57 12.13 -4.87
C LYS A 327 -19.84 11.26 -3.64
N PRO A 328 -20.98 11.42 -2.96
CA PRO A 328 -21.46 10.46 -1.95
C PRO A 328 -21.43 9.03 -2.48
N TYR A 329 -20.72 8.14 -1.78
CA TYR A 329 -20.58 6.74 -2.18
C TYR A 329 -21.16 5.77 -1.15
N THR A 330 -20.85 5.97 0.13
CA THR A 330 -21.38 5.11 1.19
C THR A 330 -21.51 5.84 2.53
N VAL A 331 -22.42 5.37 3.37
CA VAL A 331 -22.64 5.90 4.73
C VAL A 331 -21.68 5.24 5.70
N ARG A 332 -21.07 6.05 6.56
CA ARG A 332 -20.17 5.65 7.63
C ARG A 332 -20.96 5.11 8.82
N TYR A 333 -21.55 3.94 8.66
CA TYR A 333 -22.42 3.31 9.67
C TYR A 333 -21.73 3.13 11.03
N GLU A 334 -20.41 2.99 11.08
CA GLU A 334 -19.62 2.96 12.32
C GLU A 334 -19.71 4.27 13.11
N ALA A 335 -19.73 5.43 12.42
CA ALA A 335 -19.93 6.73 13.04
C ALA A 335 -21.39 6.93 13.49
N VAL A 336 -22.36 6.51 12.67
CA VAL A 336 -23.79 6.54 13.02
C VAL A 336 -24.06 5.72 14.29
N ASN A 337 -23.50 4.51 14.38
CA ASN A 337 -23.65 3.63 15.55
C ASN A 337 -23.05 4.25 16.83
N ALA A 338 -21.91 4.94 16.74
CA ALA A 338 -21.33 5.65 17.87
C ALA A 338 -22.19 6.85 18.32
N MET A 339 -22.80 7.58 17.38
CA MET A 339 -23.73 8.67 17.70
C MET A 339 -25.04 8.16 18.32
N LEU A 340 -25.60 7.06 17.79
CA LEU A 340 -26.78 6.39 18.34
C LEU A 340 -26.55 5.95 19.79
N LEU A 341 -25.38 5.36 20.09
CA LEU A 341 -25.01 5.01 21.46
C LEU A 341 -24.97 6.24 22.38
N ASN A 342 -24.43 7.37 21.92
CA ASN A 342 -24.36 8.59 22.75
C ASN A 342 -25.74 9.19 23.03
N GLU A 343 -26.65 9.25 22.05
CA GLU A 343 -28.02 9.72 22.30
C GLU A 343 -28.84 8.73 23.15
N PHE A 344 -28.70 7.42 22.92
CA PHE A 344 -29.31 6.38 23.77
C PHE A 344 -28.89 6.53 25.23
N LEU A 345 -27.60 6.73 25.50
CA LEU A 345 -27.06 6.96 26.85
C LEU A 345 -27.50 8.30 27.48
N LYS A 346 -28.00 9.26 26.69
CA LYS A 346 -28.61 10.50 27.23
C LYS A 346 -30.08 10.29 27.57
N GLU A 347 -30.85 9.67 26.69
CA GLU A 347 -32.26 9.39 26.96
C GLU A 347 -32.41 8.40 28.13
N HIS A 348 -31.55 7.39 28.24
CA HIS A 348 -31.55 6.49 29.40
C HIS A 348 -31.35 7.24 30.74
N ARG A 349 -30.46 8.24 30.78
CA ARG A 349 -30.26 9.09 31.97
C ARG A 349 -31.49 9.94 32.29
N LYS A 350 -32.11 10.57 31.28
CA LYS A 350 -33.36 11.33 31.48
C LYS A 350 -34.50 10.44 31.99
N VAL A 351 -34.61 9.20 31.51
CA VAL A 351 -35.60 8.23 31.99
C VAL A 351 -35.37 7.91 33.47
N GLN A 352 -34.12 7.66 33.89
CA GLN A 352 -33.78 7.43 35.31
C GLN A 352 -34.10 8.65 36.20
N GLU A 353 -33.83 9.86 35.72
CA GLU A 353 -34.19 11.11 36.41
C GLU A 353 -35.73 11.25 36.55
N GLN A 354 -36.49 10.93 35.50
CA GLN A 354 -37.95 10.93 35.51
C GLN A 354 -38.53 9.86 36.45
N GLU A 355 -38.00 8.63 36.44
CA GLU A 355 -38.40 7.56 37.36
C GLU A 355 -38.16 7.95 38.83
N THR A 356 -37.04 8.61 39.12
CA THR A 356 -36.72 9.15 40.45
C THR A 356 -37.71 10.25 40.85
N ALA A 357 -38.02 11.17 39.94
CA ALA A 357 -39.00 12.24 40.17
C ALA A 357 -40.42 11.68 40.39
N ILE A 358 -40.84 10.69 39.58
CA ILE A 358 -42.12 9.98 39.73
C ILE A 358 -42.20 9.27 41.08
N THR A 359 -41.11 8.65 41.53
CA THR A 359 -41.05 7.98 42.85
C THR A 359 -41.20 8.98 43.99
N LYS A 360 -40.51 10.14 43.92
CA LYS A 360 -40.66 11.23 44.89
C LYS A 360 -42.09 11.80 44.88
N LEU A 361 -42.67 12.05 43.71
CA LEU A 361 -44.06 12.52 43.57
C LEU A 361 -45.06 11.51 44.18
N LYS A 362 -44.89 10.21 43.92
CA LYS A 362 -45.71 9.15 44.55
C LYS A 362 -45.62 9.19 46.08
N SER A 363 -44.43 9.37 46.66
CA SER A 363 -44.30 9.50 48.12
C SER A 363 -44.95 10.78 48.67
N THR A 364 -44.83 11.91 47.98
CA THR A 364 -45.48 13.18 48.37
C THR A 364 -47.00 13.06 48.31
N VAL A 365 -47.56 12.46 47.25
CA VAL A 365 -49.00 12.22 47.12
C VAL A 365 -49.52 11.28 48.21
N ALA A 366 -48.79 10.21 48.53
CA ALA A 366 -49.17 9.30 49.62
C ALA A 366 -49.18 10.01 51.00
N GLN A 367 -48.20 10.89 51.25
CA GLN A 367 -48.14 11.69 52.47
C GLN A 367 -49.30 12.70 52.55
N GLN A 368 -49.57 13.44 51.47
CA GLN A 368 -50.69 14.38 51.40
C GLN A 368 -52.05 13.68 51.56
N GLN A 369 -52.22 12.48 51.02
CA GLN A 369 -53.44 11.67 51.22
C GLN A 369 -53.60 11.24 52.69
N LYS A 370 -52.50 10.91 53.38
CA LYS A 370 -52.51 10.57 54.82
C LYS A 370 -52.87 11.78 55.67
N GLU A 371 -52.26 12.93 55.39
CA GLU A 371 -52.56 14.21 56.06
C GLU A 371 -54.03 14.60 55.84
N SER A 372 -54.51 14.61 54.60
CA SER A 372 -55.91 14.92 54.27
C SER A 372 -56.90 14.02 55.00
N ARG A 373 -56.61 12.71 55.11
CA ARG A 373 -57.44 11.77 55.89
C ARG A 373 -57.42 12.09 57.39
N SER A 374 -56.28 12.49 57.95
CA SER A 374 -56.17 12.87 59.36
C SER A 374 -56.95 14.15 59.67
N THR A 375 -56.88 15.16 58.79
CA THR A 375 -57.67 16.40 58.90
C THR A 375 -59.16 16.13 58.78
N ALA A 376 -59.58 15.29 57.82
CA ALA A 376 -60.99 14.90 57.68
C ALA A 376 -61.52 14.17 58.93
N ALA A 377 -60.73 13.26 59.52
CA ALA A 377 -61.09 12.58 60.76
C ALA A 377 -61.15 13.54 61.97
N GLN A 378 -60.26 14.53 62.04
CA GLN A 378 -60.32 15.58 63.05
C GLN A 378 -61.58 16.42 62.90
N GLN A 379 -61.89 16.89 61.68
CA GLN A 379 -63.11 17.64 61.38
C GLN A 379 -64.37 16.84 61.71
N GLU A 380 -64.41 15.54 61.42
CA GLU A 380 -65.54 14.68 61.79
C GLU A 380 -65.73 14.61 63.31
N ASN A 381 -64.64 14.54 64.09
CA ASN A 381 -64.69 14.56 65.55
C ASN A 381 -65.13 15.93 66.10
N GLU A 382 -64.63 17.03 65.54
CA GLU A 382 -65.04 18.40 65.90
C GLU A 382 -66.53 18.64 65.58
N ILE A 383 -67.01 18.19 64.42
CA ILE A 383 -68.43 18.25 64.03
C ILE A 383 -69.29 17.42 65.01
N LYS A 384 -68.85 16.22 65.40
CA LYS A 384 -69.55 15.40 66.40
C LYS A 384 -69.61 16.08 67.77
N ALA A 385 -68.53 16.73 68.20
CA ALA A 385 -68.49 17.49 69.45
C ALA A 385 -69.45 18.70 69.40
N LEU A 386 -69.38 19.51 68.34
CA LEU A 386 -70.30 20.65 68.13
C LEU A 386 -71.76 20.21 68.07
N ALA A 387 -72.06 19.09 67.40
CA ALA A 387 -73.42 18.53 67.35
C ALA A 387 -73.90 18.03 68.72
N ALA A 388 -73.01 17.53 69.58
CA ALA A 388 -73.34 17.19 70.97
C ALA A 388 -73.64 18.44 71.80
N THR A 389 -72.81 19.48 71.72
CA THR A 389 -73.04 20.77 72.40
C THR A 389 -74.33 21.44 71.92
N ALA A 390 -74.64 21.39 70.63
CA ALA A 390 -75.89 21.92 70.08
C ALA A 390 -77.13 21.17 70.60
N LYS A 391 -77.05 19.84 70.76
CA LYS A 391 -78.11 19.05 71.41
C LYS A 391 -78.28 19.41 72.89
N GLU A 392 -77.18 19.63 73.61
CA GLU A 392 -77.21 20.05 75.01
C GLU A 392 -77.83 21.44 75.16
N GLN A 393 -77.42 22.41 74.33
CA GLN A 393 -78.04 23.75 74.28
C GLN A 393 -79.54 23.68 73.97
N ALA A 394 -79.96 22.84 73.00
CA ALA A 394 -81.37 22.64 72.69
C ALA A 394 -82.16 22.09 73.90
N ALA A 395 -81.58 21.15 74.65
CA ALA A 395 -82.18 20.61 75.88
C ALA A 395 -82.25 21.67 77.01
N GLN A 396 -81.22 22.51 77.15
CA GLN A 396 -81.23 23.64 78.10
C GLN A 396 -82.30 24.67 77.72
N ILE A 397 -82.45 25.00 76.43
CA ILE A 397 -83.50 25.90 75.93
C ILE A 397 -84.89 25.33 76.24
N GLN A 398 -85.14 24.04 75.98
CA GLN A 398 -86.41 23.40 76.37
C GLN A 398 -86.68 23.48 77.87
N LYS A 399 -85.65 23.28 78.72
CA LYS A 399 -85.77 23.40 80.17
C LYS A 399 -86.10 24.83 80.62
N VAL A 400 -85.45 25.84 80.03
CA VAL A 400 -85.76 27.27 80.29
C VAL A 400 -87.17 27.60 79.79
N SER A 401 -87.59 27.12 78.62
CA SER A 401 -88.97 27.30 78.13
C SER A 401 -90.00 26.67 79.05
N ALA A 402 -89.75 25.46 79.58
CA ALA A 402 -90.63 24.81 80.56
C ALA A 402 -90.69 25.58 81.90
N GLN A 403 -89.58 26.16 82.36
CA GLN A 403 -89.57 27.04 83.52
C GLN A 403 -90.30 28.37 83.26
N LEU A 404 -90.22 28.90 82.04
CA LEU A 404 -90.93 30.11 81.64
C LEU A 404 -92.45 29.88 81.59
N GLU A 405 -92.89 28.75 81.02
CA GLU A 405 -94.30 28.30 81.08
C GLU A 405 -94.78 28.12 82.52
N ALA A 406 -93.96 27.54 83.41
CA ALA A 406 -94.29 27.40 84.84
C ALA A 406 -94.28 28.74 85.62
N SER A 407 -93.63 29.78 85.09
CA SER A 407 -93.61 31.13 85.68
C SER A 407 -94.71 32.06 85.18
N LYS A 408 -95.54 31.62 84.22
CA LYS A 408 -96.73 32.38 83.80
C LYS A 408 -97.66 32.58 85.01
N PRO A 409 -98.03 33.83 85.36
CA PRO A 409 -98.99 34.07 86.43
C PRO A 409 -100.32 33.41 86.08
N ALA A 410 -100.93 32.71 87.05
CA ALA A 410 -102.26 32.14 86.87
C ALA A 410 -103.25 33.23 86.42
N PRO A 411 -104.12 32.95 85.42
CA PRO A 411 -105.07 33.94 84.95
C PRO A 411 -106.01 34.35 86.09
N ARG A 412 -105.95 35.63 86.49
CA ARG A 412 -106.91 36.21 87.42
C ARG A 412 -108.28 36.24 86.74
N LEU A 413 -109.11 35.24 87.03
CA LEU A 413 -110.55 35.34 86.85
C LEU A 413 -111.06 36.43 87.80
N VAL A 414 -111.26 37.63 87.26
CA VAL A 414 -111.93 38.72 87.95
C VAL A 414 -113.41 38.34 88.04
N ASN A 415 -113.84 37.99 89.25
CA ASN A 415 -115.24 37.73 89.55
C ASN A 415 -115.96 39.08 89.62
N ASN A 416 -116.71 39.43 88.57
CA ASN A 416 -117.65 40.55 88.58
C ASN A 416 -119.09 40.01 88.61
N GLN A 417 -119.95 40.77 89.27
CA GLN A 417 -121.29 40.40 89.77
C GLN A 417 -122.29 39.99 88.68
#